data_AF-A0A852X070-F1
#
_entry.id   AF-A0A852X070-F1
#
_cell.length_a   1.000
_cell.length_b   1.000
_cell.length_c   1.000
_cell.angle_alpha   90.00
_cell.angle_beta   90.00
_cell.angle_gamma   90.00
#
_symmetry.space_group_name_H-M   'P 1'
#
loop_
_entity.id
_entity.type
_entity.pdbx_description
1 polymer ?
#
loop_
_entity_poly.entity_id
_entity_poly.type
_entity_poly.pdbx_seq_one_letter_code
_entity_poly.pdbx_strand_id
1 'polypeptide(L)'
;MRWLWDPQEPRLRRRQRLTLWSVLPAIVLVVLAVRLLLLPVQMGQAQDAHQGDDGAGVIDAGESLGVMNLVERWRAPFVEGTGRSMNGDLAGGRSLLETALERTGNEQDDCTVRTNLVLNISAQADVAAEQGDTDTEQRLAQEALTLIEEGPEGCLDGSDDGNDGEAGRQQREEQEKLQEQTGQGEEEDDQDGQDGDEGEDGDEEQDQQGEGEEETDPQQEELQERNQQGQGTSEQERRQRQGDGGQDTVEKPW
;
A
#
# COMPACT_ATOMS: atom_id res chain seq x y z
N MET A 1 23.60 -49.84 -39.97
CA MET A 1 25.02 -49.73 -39.59
C MET A 1 25.50 -48.31 -39.92
N ARG A 2 26.09 -47.63 -38.93
CA ARG A 2 27.11 -46.58 -39.07
C ARG A 2 26.70 -45.19 -39.60
N TRP A 3 26.17 -44.39 -38.67
CA TRP A 3 26.62 -43.04 -38.32
C TRP A 3 27.52 -42.29 -39.33
N LEU A 4 26.94 -41.28 -39.98
CA LEU A 4 27.69 -40.12 -40.49
C LEU A 4 27.92 -39.15 -39.32
N TRP A 5 28.87 -39.48 -38.44
CA TRP A 5 29.54 -38.45 -37.64
C TRP A 5 30.51 -37.76 -38.57
N ASP A 6 30.12 -36.61 -39.11
CA ASP A 6 31.06 -35.68 -39.71
C ASP A 6 32.01 -35.22 -38.59
N PRO A 7 33.32 -35.50 -38.66
CA PRO A 7 34.25 -35.00 -37.67
C PRO A 7 34.40 -33.49 -37.88
N GLN A 8 33.51 -32.71 -37.25
CA GLN A 8 33.61 -31.25 -37.16
C GLN A 8 35.07 -30.90 -36.82
N GLU A 9 35.77 -30.27 -37.77
CA GLU A 9 37.19 -29.98 -37.63
C GLU A 9 37.48 -29.31 -36.27
N PRO A 10 38.58 -29.64 -35.58
CA PRO A 10 38.89 -29.06 -34.27
C PRO A 10 38.92 -27.51 -34.29
N ARG A 11 39.16 -26.91 -35.45
CA ARG A 11 39.08 -25.46 -35.69
C ARG A 11 37.65 -24.92 -35.67
N LEU A 12 36.69 -25.63 -36.26
CA LEU A 12 35.26 -25.28 -36.25
C LEU A 12 34.68 -25.44 -34.85
N ARG A 13 35.02 -26.51 -34.14
CA ARG A 13 34.62 -26.70 -32.72
C ARG A 13 35.15 -25.59 -31.81
N ARG A 14 36.41 -25.17 -31.99
CA ARG A 14 37.01 -24.08 -31.21
C ARG A 14 36.37 -22.73 -31.55
N ARG A 15 36.08 -22.45 -32.84
CA ARG A 15 35.36 -21.24 -33.26
C ARG A 15 33.94 -21.21 -32.72
N GLN A 16 33.18 -22.30 -32.83
CA GLN A 16 31.82 -22.41 -32.28
C GLN A 16 31.80 -22.22 -30.77
N ARG A 17 32.79 -22.78 -30.05
CA ARG A 17 32.90 -22.62 -28.60
C ARG A 17 33.25 -21.18 -28.21
N LEU A 18 34.13 -20.51 -28.95
CA LEU A 18 34.46 -19.09 -28.75
C LEU A 18 33.27 -18.19 -29.09
N THR A 19 32.52 -18.46 -30.17
CA THR A 19 31.30 -17.71 -30.49
C THR A 19 30.21 -17.96 -29.46
N LEU A 20 30.02 -19.17 -28.97
CA LEU A 20 29.07 -19.42 -27.88
C LEU A 20 29.49 -18.69 -26.60
N TRP A 21 30.79 -18.65 -26.30
CA TRP A 21 31.32 -17.92 -25.15
C TRP A 21 31.20 -16.40 -25.25
N SER A 22 31.13 -15.82 -26.46
CA SER A 22 30.97 -14.37 -26.65
C SER A 22 29.52 -13.95 -26.96
N VAL A 23 28.78 -14.77 -27.70
CA VAL A 23 27.38 -14.49 -28.09
C VAL A 23 26.45 -14.69 -26.90
N LEU A 24 26.68 -15.70 -26.05
CA LEU A 24 25.83 -15.95 -24.89
C LEU A 24 25.83 -14.77 -23.89
N PRO A 25 26.97 -14.21 -23.44
CA PRO A 25 26.96 -13.03 -22.60
C PRO A 25 26.39 -11.79 -23.32
N ALA A 26 26.61 -11.66 -24.64
CA ALA A 26 26.00 -10.57 -25.41
C ALA A 26 24.46 -10.67 -25.45
N ILE A 27 23.89 -11.87 -25.61
CA ILE A 27 22.45 -12.10 -25.54
C ILE A 27 21.93 -11.75 -24.14
N VAL A 28 22.61 -12.19 -23.08
CA VAL A 28 22.23 -11.85 -21.70
C VAL A 28 22.21 -10.32 -21.50
N LEU A 29 23.23 -9.60 -21.97
CA LEU A 29 23.27 -8.14 -21.89
C LEU A 29 22.13 -7.48 -22.66
N VAL A 30 21.78 -7.98 -23.85
CA VAL A 30 20.65 -7.46 -24.64
C VAL A 30 19.32 -7.71 -23.93
N VAL A 31 19.11 -8.91 -23.37
CA VAL A 31 17.90 -9.23 -22.60
C VAL A 31 17.77 -8.30 -21.38
N LEU A 32 18.87 -8.10 -20.64
CA LEU A 32 18.90 -7.18 -19.50
C LEU A 32 18.61 -5.74 -19.93
N ALA A 33 19.21 -5.26 -21.01
CA ALA A 33 18.97 -3.91 -21.53
C ALA A 33 17.50 -3.71 -21.92
N VAL A 34 16.92 -4.67 -22.64
CA VAL A 34 15.50 -4.63 -23.01
C VAL A 34 14.61 -4.65 -21.76
N ARG A 35 14.92 -5.48 -20.77
CA ARG A 35 14.17 -5.55 -19.50
C ARG A 35 14.23 -4.22 -18.74
N LEU A 36 15.40 -3.59 -18.64
CA LEU A 36 15.58 -2.30 -17.98
C LEU A 36 14.81 -1.17 -18.67
N LEU A 37 14.69 -1.21 -20.00
CA LEU A 37 13.89 -0.24 -20.75
C LEU A 37 12.38 -0.46 -20.58
N LEU A 38 11.93 -1.71 -20.44
CA LEU A 38 10.52 -2.07 -20.26
C LEU A 38 10.03 -1.94 -18.82
N LEU A 39 10.93 -2.01 -17.83
CA LEU A 39 10.61 -1.88 -16.40
C LEU A 39 9.79 -0.62 -16.08
N PRO A 40 10.26 0.61 -16.38
CA PRO A 40 9.55 1.83 -15.98
C PRO A 40 8.17 1.94 -16.63
N VAL A 41 7.99 1.40 -17.83
CA VAL A 41 6.69 1.38 -18.51
C VAL A 41 5.69 0.49 -17.78
N GLN A 42 6.11 -0.71 -17.38
CA GLN A 42 5.26 -1.64 -16.62
C GLN A 42 4.95 -1.11 -15.22
N MET A 43 5.93 -0.51 -14.54
CA MET A 43 5.71 0.09 -13.21
C MET A 43 4.77 1.30 -13.31
N GLY A 44 4.89 2.14 -14.33
CA GLY A 44 3.95 3.23 -14.58
C GLY A 44 2.53 2.73 -14.84
N GLN A 45 2.36 1.67 -15.65
CA GLN A 45 1.06 1.04 -15.87
C GLN A 45 0.45 0.47 -14.60
N ALA A 46 1.25 -0.18 -13.75
CA ALA A 46 0.80 -0.67 -12.45
C ALA A 46 0.35 0.49 -11.55
N GLN A 47 1.13 1.57 -11.47
CA GLN A 47 0.79 2.76 -10.68
C GLN A 47 -0.48 3.46 -11.18
N ASP A 48 -0.65 3.58 -12.49
CA ASP A 48 -1.86 4.16 -13.09
C ASP A 48 -3.08 3.27 -12.83
N ALA A 49 -2.93 1.95 -12.92
CA ALA A 49 -3.97 0.99 -12.60
C ALA A 49 -4.34 1.02 -11.10
N HIS A 50 -3.35 1.07 -10.21
CA HIS A 50 -3.56 1.24 -8.77
C HIS A 50 -4.33 2.53 -8.45
N GLN A 51 -3.90 3.67 -9.01
CA GLN A 51 -4.59 4.96 -8.81
C GLN A 51 -6.00 4.98 -9.42
N GLY A 52 -6.23 4.18 -10.46
CA GLY A 52 -7.52 4.05 -11.14
C GLY A 52 -8.44 2.98 -10.54
N ASP A 53 -8.05 2.33 -9.44
CA ASP A 53 -8.77 1.20 -8.84
C ASP A 53 -8.98 0.00 -9.79
N ASP A 54 -8.09 -0.16 -10.78
CA ASP A 54 -8.11 -1.23 -11.78
C ASP A 54 -7.28 -2.43 -11.29
N GLY A 55 -7.88 -3.24 -10.40
CA GLY A 55 -7.23 -4.43 -9.85
C GLY A 55 -6.82 -5.45 -10.92
N ALA A 56 -7.54 -5.55 -12.04
CA ALA A 56 -7.17 -6.45 -13.14
C ALA A 56 -5.90 -5.97 -13.86
N GLY A 57 -5.80 -4.66 -14.14
CA GLY A 57 -4.59 -4.05 -14.68
C GLY A 57 -3.36 -4.22 -13.78
N VAL A 58 -3.57 -4.17 -12.45
CA VAL A 58 -2.53 -4.46 -11.46
C VAL A 58 -2.08 -5.92 -11.53
N ILE A 59 -3.01 -6.88 -11.59
CA ILE A 59 -2.68 -8.32 -11.70
C ILE A 59 -1.85 -8.59 -12.97
N ASP A 60 -2.29 -8.08 -14.13
CA ASP A 60 -1.59 -8.28 -15.40
C ASP A 60 -0.14 -7.73 -15.34
N ALA A 61 0.06 -6.60 -14.66
CA ALA A 61 1.39 -6.05 -14.41
C ALA A 61 2.22 -6.94 -13.47
N GLY A 62 1.61 -7.51 -12.42
CA GLY A 62 2.28 -8.46 -11.51
C GLY A 62 2.78 -9.72 -12.22
N GLU A 63 1.93 -10.31 -13.07
CA GLU A 63 2.30 -11.47 -13.88
C GLU A 63 3.48 -11.17 -14.81
N SER A 64 3.48 -10.00 -15.45
CA SER A 64 4.57 -9.58 -16.35
C SER A 64 5.89 -9.37 -15.61
N LEU A 65 5.85 -8.89 -14.36
CA LEU A 65 7.02 -8.74 -13.50
C LEU A 65 7.63 -10.11 -13.11
N GLY A 66 6.79 -11.13 -12.89
CA GLY A 66 7.21 -12.47 -12.47
C GLY A 66 8.14 -13.21 -13.44
N VAL A 67 8.06 -12.96 -14.74
CA VAL A 67 8.76 -13.74 -15.79
C VAL A 67 10.29 -13.63 -15.72
N MET A 68 10.84 -12.55 -15.15
CA MET A 68 12.30 -12.35 -15.01
C MET A 68 12.74 -11.96 -13.59
N ASN A 69 11.89 -12.16 -12.57
CA ASN A 69 12.15 -11.64 -11.23
C ASN A 69 13.15 -12.51 -10.44
N LEU A 70 14.45 -12.31 -10.69
CA LEU A 70 15.53 -13.00 -9.98
C LEU A 70 16.13 -12.19 -8.83
N VAL A 71 16.02 -10.85 -8.91
CA VAL A 71 16.70 -9.90 -7.99
C VAL A 71 15.75 -9.44 -6.88
N GLU A 72 14.52 -9.03 -7.19
CA GLU A 72 13.56 -8.46 -6.23
C GLU A 72 12.36 -9.38 -6.06
N ARG A 73 12.60 -10.60 -5.54
CA ARG A 73 11.63 -11.72 -5.55
C ARG A 73 10.30 -11.46 -4.83
N TRP A 74 10.22 -10.39 -4.04
CA TRP A 74 9.02 -9.93 -3.36
C TRP A 74 8.06 -9.17 -4.29
N ARG A 75 8.54 -8.49 -5.35
CA ARG A 75 7.71 -7.60 -6.17
C ARG A 75 6.59 -8.27 -6.94
N ALA A 76 6.85 -9.45 -7.49
CA ALA A 76 5.84 -10.18 -8.24
C ALA A 76 4.66 -10.63 -7.35
N PRO A 77 4.89 -11.33 -6.22
CA PRO A 77 3.79 -11.65 -5.30
C PRO A 77 3.17 -10.39 -4.67
N PHE A 78 3.93 -9.32 -4.44
CA PHE A 78 3.39 -8.05 -3.96
C PHE A 78 2.34 -7.46 -4.92
N VAL A 79 2.73 -7.22 -6.18
CA VAL A 79 1.82 -6.60 -7.16
C VAL A 79 0.62 -7.50 -7.45
N GLU A 80 0.82 -8.79 -7.65
CA GLU A 80 -0.31 -9.72 -7.86
C GLU A 80 -1.23 -9.79 -6.62
N GLY A 81 -0.65 -9.81 -5.42
CA GLY A 81 -1.38 -9.83 -4.15
C GLY A 81 -2.22 -8.57 -3.93
N THR A 82 -1.65 -7.39 -4.17
CA THR A 82 -2.40 -6.13 -4.10
C THR A 82 -3.53 -6.10 -5.14
N GLY A 83 -3.27 -6.51 -6.39
CA GLY A 83 -4.30 -6.54 -7.43
C GLY A 83 -5.45 -7.51 -7.12
N ARG A 84 -5.15 -8.68 -6.53
CA ARG A 84 -6.19 -9.59 -6.03
C ARG A 84 -7.01 -8.99 -4.89
N SER A 85 -6.35 -8.27 -3.98
CA SER A 85 -7.01 -7.56 -2.88
C SER A 85 -8.00 -6.53 -3.41
N MET A 86 -7.57 -5.70 -4.37
CA MET A 86 -8.42 -4.71 -5.03
C MET A 86 -9.62 -5.34 -5.77
N ASN A 87 -9.44 -6.53 -6.35
CA ASN A 87 -10.51 -7.28 -7.00
C ASN A 87 -11.41 -8.08 -6.04
N GLY A 88 -11.21 -7.97 -4.72
CA GLY A 88 -11.99 -8.66 -3.70
C GLY A 88 -11.60 -10.12 -3.45
N ASP A 89 -10.57 -10.65 -4.12
CA ASP A 89 -9.95 -11.94 -3.75
C ASP A 89 -9.01 -11.73 -2.56
N LEU A 90 -9.60 -11.42 -1.39
CA LEU A 90 -8.84 -11.06 -0.20
C LEU A 90 -7.96 -12.22 0.29
N ALA A 91 -8.44 -13.46 0.21
CA ALA A 91 -7.68 -14.64 0.63
C ALA A 91 -6.48 -14.91 -0.29
N GLY A 92 -6.66 -14.81 -1.62
CA GLY A 92 -5.57 -14.91 -2.57
C GLY A 92 -4.57 -13.76 -2.45
N GLY A 93 -5.08 -12.55 -2.24
CA GLY A 93 -4.27 -11.36 -1.98
C GLY A 93 -3.37 -11.51 -0.77
N ARG A 94 -3.95 -11.93 0.38
CA ARG A 94 -3.23 -12.18 1.63
C ARG A 94 -2.08 -13.17 1.46
N SER A 95 -2.35 -14.34 0.87
CA SER A 95 -1.33 -15.39 0.70
C SER A 95 -0.12 -14.91 -0.11
N LEU A 96 -0.36 -14.08 -1.13
CA LEU A 96 0.70 -13.51 -1.95
C LEU A 96 1.44 -12.38 -1.22
N LEU A 97 0.73 -11.52 -0.48
CA LEU A 97 1.35 -10.45 0.30
C LEU A 97 2.21 -11.00 1.45
N GLU A 98 1.77 -12.05 2.14
CA GLU A 98 2.60 -12.80 3.11
C GLU A 98 3.87 -13.36 2.44
N THR A 99 3.71 -13.99 1.26
CA THR A 99 4.86 -14.50 0.48
C THR A 99 5.82 -13.38 0.05
N ALA A 100 5.30 -12.19 -0.24
CA ALA A 100 6.11 -11.04 -0.58
C ALA A 100 6.88 -10.53 0.65
N LEU A 101 6.22 -10.47 1.82
CA LEU A 101 6.80 -9.99 3.07
C LEU A 101 7.99 -10.85 3.50
N GLU A 102 7.86 -12.18 3.38
CA GLU A 102 8.96 -13.13 3.65
C GLU A 102 10.20 -12.93 2.75
N ARG A 103 10.07 -12.19 1.65
CA ARG A 103 11.10 -12.04 0.61
C ARG A 103 11.66 -10.61 0.52
N THR A 104 11.22 -9.71 1.38
CA THR A 104 11.79 -8.35 1.45
C THR A 104 13.23 -8.43 1.92
N GLY A 105 14.05 -7.49 1.44
CA GLY A 105 15.50 -7.50 1.69
C GLY A 105 15.99 -6.30 2.52
N ASN A 106 15.10 -5.36 2.81
CA ASN A 106 15.36 -4.12 3.55
C ASN A 106 14.04 -3.61 4.17
N GLU A 107 14.17 -2.62 5.05
CA GLU A 107 13.07 -2.07 5.85
C GLU A 107 12.03 -1.31 5.01
N GLN A 108 12.44 -0.57 3.98
CA GLN A 108 11.53 0.14 3.09
C GLN A 108 10.64 -0.82 2.27
N ASP A 109 11.24 -1.88 1.73
CA ASP A 109 10.51 -2.95 1.02
C ASP A 109 9.54 -3.68 1.98
N ASP A 110 9.97 -3.95 3.22
CA ASP A 110 9.11 -4.52 4.27
C ASP A 110 7.90 -3.63 4.54
N CYS A 111 8.13 -2.34 4.80
CA CYS A 111 7.07 -1.38 5.06
C CYS A 111 6.05 -1.31 3.91
N THR A 112 6.52 -1.25 2.67
CA THR A 112 5.66 -1.21 1.47
C THR A 112 4.75 -2.45 1.40
N VAL A 113 5.30 -3.64 1.58
CA VAL A 113 4.55 -4.90 1.50
C VAL A 113 3.61 -5.06 2.69
N ARG A 114 4.11 -4.79 3.89
CA ARG A 114 3.37 -4.88 5.16
C ARG A 114 2.15 -3.97 5.16
N THR A 115 2.27 -2.75 4.67
CA THR A 115 1.13 -1.82 4.53
C THR A 115 0.00 -2.43 3.69
N ASN A 116 0.33 -3.06 2.56
CA ASN A 116 -0.68 -3.70 1.72
C ASN A 116 -1.27 -4.96 2.37
N LEU A 117 -0.48 -5.71 3.16
CA LEU A 117 -0.97 -6.84 3.93
C LEU A 117 -1.95 -6.39 5.04
N VAL A 118 -1.63 -5.29 5.74
CA VAL A 118 -2.51 -4.66 6.73
C VAL A 118 -3.82 -4.24 6.08
N LEU A 119 -3.78 -3.53 4.95
CA LEU A 119 -4.98 -3.12 4.20
C LEU A 119 -5.84 -4.32 3.79
N ASN A 120 -5.22 -5.41 3.29
CA ASN A 120 -5.94 -6.62 2.94
C ASN A 120 -6.64 -7.26 4.16
N ILE A 121 -5.93 -7.39 5.29
CA ILE A 121 -6.48 -8.02 6.50
C ILE A 121 -7.56 -7.12 7.14
N SER A 122 -7.40 -5.80 7.11
CA SER A 122 -8.44 -4.84 7.49
C SER A 122 -9.70 -5.02 6.64
N ALA A 123 -9.57 -5.15 5.32
CA ALA A 123 -10.71 -5.46 4.45
C ALA A 123 -11.34 -6.84 4.75
N GLN A 124 -10.56 -7.84 5.19
CA GLN A 124 -11.12 -9.12 5.65
C GLN A 124 -11.92 -8.95 6.95
N ALA A 125 -11.47 -8.08 7.86
CA ALA A 125 -12.18 -7.74 9.08
C ALA A 125 -13.52 -7.04 8.76
N ASP A 126 -13.51 -6.08 7.82
CA ASP A 126 -14.73 -5.40 7.35
C ASP A 126 -15.74 -6.40 6.79
N VAL A 127 -15.29 -7.35 5.95
CA VAL A 127 -16.16 -8.41 5.40
C VAL A 127 -16.74 -9.30 6.49
N ALA A 128 -16.00 -9.57 7.57
CA ALA A 128 -16.50 -10.33 8.71
C ALA A 128 -17.53 -9.51 9.52
N ALA A 129 -17.28 -8.22 9.71
CA ALA A 129 -18.21 -7.29 10.35
C ALA A 129 -19.54 -7.21 9.59
N GLU A 130 -19.50 -7.07 8.26
CA GLU A 130 -20.69 -7.07 7.39
C GLU A 130 -21.50 -8.37 7.49
N GLN A 131 -20.85 -9.49 7.78
CA GLN A 131 -21.48 -10.80 7.99
C GLN A 131 -21.99 -11.00 9.43
N GLY A 132 -21.68 -10.08 10.34
CA GLY A 132 -21.97 -10.19 11.77
C GLY A 132 -21.11 -11.25 12.48
N ASP A 133 -19.96 -11.61 11.93
CA ASP A 133 -18.99 -12.53 12.54
C ASP A 133 -17.96 -11.74 13.37
N THR A 134 -18.41 -11.24 14.51
CA THR A 134 -17.61 -10.39 15.42
C THR A 134 -16.34 -11.08 15.94
N ASP A 135 -16.37 -12.41 16.12
CA ASP A 135 -15.18 -13.16 16.57
C ASP A 135 -14.08 -13.14 15.49
N THR A 136 -14.47 -13.32 14.22
CA THR A 136 -13.54 -13.25 13.08
C THR A 136 -13.06 -11.82 12.83
N GLU A 137 -13.95 -10.83 12.90
CA GLU A 137 -13.64 -9.41 12.79
C GLU A 137 -12.56 -9.01 13.80
N GLN A 138 -12.79 -9.20 15.11
CA GLN A 138 -11.85 -8.80 16.16
C GLN A 138 -10.49 -9.49 16.00
N ARG A 139 -10.48 -10.78 15.65
CA ARG A 139 -9.25 -11.53 15.44
C ARG A 139 -8.43 -10.97 14.27
N LEU A 140 -9.08 -10.63 13.15
CA LEU A 140 -8.42 -10.05 11.98
C LEU A 140 -7.95 -8.63 12.26
N ALA A 141 -8.76 -7.84 12.96
CA ALA A 141 -8.38 -6.48 13.31
C ALA A 141 -7.17 -6.43 14.24
N GLN A 142 -7.13 -7.29 15.26
CA GLN A 142 -5.96 -7.44 16.13
C GLN A 142 -4.72 -7.93 15.36
N GLU A 143 -4.89 -8.84 14.40
CA GLU A 143 -3.80 -9.31 13.56
C GLU A 143 -3.19 -8.18 12.71
N ALA A 144 -4.03 -7.33 12.12
CA ALA A 144 -3.58 -6.16 11.38
C ALA A 144 -2.85 -5.16 12.27
N LEU A 145 -3.34 -4.90 13.50
CA LEU A 145 -2.65 -4.05 14.48
C LEU A 145 -1.27 -4.60 14.85
N THR A 146 -1.17 -5.90 15.11
CA THR A 146 0.13 -6.53 15.40
C THR A 146 1.09 -6.41 14.22
N LEU A 147 0.61 -6.52 12.97
CA LEU A 147 1.45 -6.29 11.81
C LEU A 147 1.98 -4.85 11.75
N ILE A 148 1.17 -3.85 12.10
CA ILE A 148 1.61 -2.45 12.18
C ILE A 148 2.70 -2.29 13.24
N GLU A 149 2.50 -2.86 14.44
CA GLU A 149 3.46 -2.80 15.55
C GLU A 149 4.79 -3.49 15.24
N GLU A 150 4.75 -4.61 14.51
CA GLU A 150 5.94 -5.36 14.08
C GLU A 150 6.67 -4.71 12.89
N GLY A 151 6.16 -3.60 12.36
CA GLY A 151 6.78 -2.86 11.27
C GLY A 151 8.15 -2.27 11.64
N PRO A 152 9.02 -2.00 10.64
CA PRO A 152 10.30 -1.37 10.88
C PRO A 152 10.15 0.08 11.38
N GLU A 153 11.19 0.58 12.06
CA GLU A 153 11.25 1.97 12.52
C GLU A 153 11.10 2.93 11.32
N GLY A 154 10.32 4.01 11.48
CA GLY A 154 10.04 4.96 10.41
C GLY A 154 8.96 4.54 9.41
N CYS A 155 8.43 3.30 9.49
CA CYS A 155 7.33 2.86 8.64
C CYS A 155 6.02 3.56 9.02
N LEU A 156 5.59 3.42 10.28
CA LEU A 156 4.31 3.95 10.75
C LEU A 156 4.25 5.48 10.73
N ASP A 157 5.33 6.17 11.09
CA ASP A 157 5.37 7.64 11.05
C ASP A 157 5.61 8.20 9.63
N GLY A 158 6.05 7.35 8.69
CA GLY A 158 6.31 7.70 7.30
C GLY A 158 7.67 8.35 7.06
N SER A 159 8.56 8.39 8.06
CA SER A 159 9.89 9.00 7.93
C SER A 159 10.89 8.13 7.15
N ASP A 160 10.67 6.81 7.08
CA ASP A 160 11.49 5.86 6.32
C ASP A 160 10.66 4.72 5.70
N ASP A 161 9.53 5.06 5.09
CA ASP A 161 8.58 4.08 4.53
C ASP A 161 8.86 3.69 3.07
N GLY A 162 9.82 4.35 2.42
CA GLY A 162 10.17 4.12 1.02
C GLY A 162 9.14 4.63 -0.01
N ASN A 163 8.09 5.33 0.44
CA ASN A 163 6.99 5.80 -0.40
C ASN A 163 6.55 7.25 -0.04
N ASP A 164 7.52 8.14 0.20
CA ASP A 164 7.30 9.56 0.49
C ASP A 164 6.27 9.81 1.63
N GLY A 165 6.21 8.92 2.63
CA GLY A 165 5.30 9.00 3.76
C GLY A 165 3.86 8.56 3.48
N GLU A 166 3.55 8.08 2.27
CA GLU A 166 2.22 7.56 1.94
C GLU A 166 1.91 6.22 2.63
N ALA A 167 2.87 5.31 2.72
CA ALA A 167 2.62 4.02 3.36
C ALA A 167 2.40 4.19 4.87
N GLY A 168 3.18 5.05 5.51
CA GLY A 168 2.97 5.40 6.92
C GLY A 168 1.63 6.08 7.17
N ARG A 169 1.18 6.98 6.28
CA ARG A 169 -0.16 7.59 6.37
C ARG A 169 -1.27 6.54 6.30
N GLN A 170 -1.20 5.62 5.34
CA GLN A 170 -2.19 4.54 5.20
C GLN A 170 -2.21 3.63 6.43
N GLN A 171 -1.05 3.29 6.99
CA GLN A 171 -1.01 2.48 8.22
C GLN A 171 -1.63 3.20 9.42
N ARG A 172 -1.46 4.51 9.58
CA ARG A 172 -2.10 5.25 10.68
C ARG A 172 -3.61 5.33 10.52
N GLU A 173 -4.08 5.63 9.31
CA GLU A 173 -5.52 5.65 8.99
C GLU A 173 -6.16 4.27 9.30
N GLU A 174 -5.48 3.18 8.93
CA GLU A 174 -5.95 1.84 9.28
C GLU A 174 -5.80 1.52 10.77
N GLN A 175 -4.72 1.95 11.43
CA GLN A 175 -4.52 1.73 12.86
C GLN A 175 -5.67 2.32 13.67
N GLU A 176 -6.05 3.57 13.40
CA GLU A 176 -7.16 4.26 14.07
C GLU A 176 -8.47 3.50 13.88
N LYS A 177 -8.79 3.12 12.64
CA LYS A 177 -9.98 2.33 12.31
C LYS A 177 -10.00 0.97 13.03
N LEU A 178 -8.87 0.26 13.04
CA LEU A 178 -8.75 -1.05 13.66
C LEU A 178 -8.81 -0.99 15.20
N GLN A 179 -8.29 0.09 15.80
CA GLN A 179 -8.41 0.35 17.23
C GLN A 179 -9.86 0.63 17.63
N GLU A 180 -10.61 1.38 16.82
CA GLU A 180 -12.05 1.57 17.00
C GLU A 180 -12.80 0.23 16.89
N GLN A 181 -12.51 -0.57 15.84
CA GLN A 181 -13.12 -1.90 15.63
C GLN A 181 -12.86 -2.88 16.78
N THR A 182 -11.70 -2.79 17.43
CA THR A 182 -11.32 -3.67 18.55
C THR A 182 -11.69 -3.13 19.92
N GLY A 183 -12.22 -1.90 20.02
CA GLY A 183 -12.49 -1.22 21.29
C GLY A 183 -11.23 -0.77 22.03
N GLN A 184 -10.09 -0.66 21.34
CA GLN A 184 -8.83 -0.15 21.89
C GLN A 184 -8.71 1.38 21.76
N GLY A 185 -9.56 2.02 20.95
CA GLY A 185 -9.57 3.46 20.72
C GLY A 185 -10.17 4.32 21.83
N GLU A 186 -10.68 3.72 22.91
CA GLU A 186 -11.35 4.44 24.02
C GLU A 186 -10.43 4.79 25.21
N GLU A 187 -9.10 4.59 25.13
CA GLU A 187 -8.19 4.78 26.28
C GLU A 187 -7.28 6.03 26.24
N GLU A 188 -7.42 6.96 25.28
CA GLU A 188 -6.53 8.15 25.19
C GLU A 188 -7.17 9.52 25.49
N ASP A 189 -8.39 9.61 26.04
CA ASP A 189 -8.99 10.91 26.43
C ASP A 189 -9.62 10.97 27.84
N ASP A 190 -9.15 10.13 28.77
CA ASP A 190 -9.58 10.15 30.19
C ASP A 190 -8.37 10.17 31.16
N GLN A 191 -7.38 11.02 30.88
CA GLN A 191 -6.32 11.35 31.84
C GLN A 191 -6.17 12.87 32.04
N ASP A 192 -7.23 13.52 32.55
CA ASP A 192 -7.07 14.65 33.47
C ASP A 192 -8.30 14.80 34.37
N GLY A 193 -8.38 13.92 35.36
CA GLY A 193 -9.43 13.94 36.38
C GLY A 193 -9.00 13.21 37.64
N GLN A 194 -7.78 13.47 38.12
CA GLN A 194 -7.32 12.88 39.37
C GLN A 194 -7.89 13.66 40.55
N ASP A 195 -8.72 12.97 41.31
CA ASP A 195 -9.45 13.37 42.50
C ASP A 195 -8.65 14.19 43.52
N GLY A 196 -9.32 15.20 44.07
CA GLY A 196 -8.97 15.77 45.36
C GLY A 196 -9.83 16.97 45.75
N ASP A 197 -11.01 16.73 46.34
CA ASP A 197 -11.39 17.40 47.60
C ASP A 197 -12.61 16.72 48.25
N GLU A 198 -12.52 16.49 49.56
CA GLU A 198 -13.61 16.05 50.44
C GLU A 198 -14.41 17.29 50.89
N GLY A 199 -15.75 17.24 50.86
CA GLY A 199 -16.58 18.30 51.43
C GLY A 199 -18.06 17.94 51.58
N GLU A 200 -18.51 17.92 52.83
CA GLU A 200 -19.85 17.62 53.37
C GLU A 200 -21.02 18.51 52.89
N ASP A 201 -22.22 17.89 52.93
CA ASP A 201 -23.57 18.39 53.28
C ASP A 201 -24.20 19.62 52.59
N GLY A 202 -25.47 19.45 52.17
CA GLY A 202 -26.44 20.56 52.15
C GLY A 202 -27.59 20.45 51.14
N ASP A 203 -28.82 20.43 51.65
CA ASP A 203 -30.13 20.40 50.98
C ASP A 203 -30.48 21.59 50.04
N GLU A 204 -31.52 21.33 49.22
CA GLU A 204 -32.60 22.23 48.73
C GLU A 204 -32.61 22.80 47.29
N GLU A 205 -33.86 22.91 46.79
CA GLU A 205 -34.40 23.04 45.44
C GLU A 205 -34.11 24.38 44.71
N GLN A 206 -34.05 24.38 43.36
CA GLN A 206 -35.02 25.06 42.46
C GLN A 206 -34.56 25.15 40.98
N ASP A 207 -35.57 25.08 40.11
CA ASP A 207 -35.58 25.30 38.66
C ASP A 207 -34.67 26.43 38.12
N GLN A 208 -34.08 26.20 36.94
CA GLN A 208 -34.17 27.12 35.81
C GLN A 208 -33.62 26.51 34.51
N GLN A 209 -34.45 26.53 33.47
CA GLN A 209 -34.05 26.43 32.07
C GLN A 209 -33.09 27.59 31.74
N GLY A 210 -31.93 27.26 31.15
CA GLY A 210 -30.99 28.22 30.60
C GLY A 210 -30.19 27.55 29.49
N GLU A 211 -30.27 28.14 28.31
CA GLU A 211 -29.63 27.73 27.06
C GLU A 211 -28.12 27.58 27.27
N GLY A 212 -27.58 26.37 27.02
CA GLY A 212 -26.14 26.14 26.97
C GLY A 212 -25.61 26.63 25.63
N GLU A 213 -24.92 27.77 25.66
CA GLU A 213 -24.08 28.24 24.56
C GLU A 213 -23.00 27.18 24.29
N GLU A 214 -22.89 26.72 23.04
CA GLU A 214 -21.71 25.99 22.55
C GLU A 214 -20.51 26.93 22.69
N GLU A 215 -19.72 26.79 23.76
CA GLU A 215 -18.33 27.25 23.74
C GLU A 215 -17.58 26.29 22.80
N THR A 216 -17.52 26.66 21.52
CA THR A 216 -16.62 26.05 20.57
C THR A 216 -15.19 26.24 21.09
N ASP A 217 -14.50 25.15 21.37
CA ASP A 217 -13.08 25.19 21.74
C ASP A 217 -12.31 25.94 20.61
N PRO A 218 -11.52 26.99 20.93
CA PRO A 218 -10.75 27.72 19.93
C PRO A 218 -9.84 26.81 19.09
N GLN A 219 -9.44 25.65 19.62
CA GLN A 219 -8.68 24.65 18.90
C GLN A 219 -9.53 23.91 17.84
N GLN A 220 -10.82 23.68 18.12
CA GLN A 220 -11.74 23.03 17.18
C GLN A 220 -12.09 23.96 16.01
N GLU A 221 -12.19 25.27 16.27
CA GLU A 221 -12.38 26.29 15.24
C GLU A 221 -11.16 26.40 14.31
N GLU A 222 -9.93 26.37 14.87
CA GLU A 222 -8.69 26.36 14.10
C GLU A 222 -8.54 25.10 13.24
N LEU A 223 -8.96 23.94 13.77
CA LEU A 223 -8.96 22.67 13.03
C LEU A 223 -9.95 22.70 11.86
N GLN A 224 -11.16 23.25 12.05
CA GLN A 224 -12.14 23.39 10.97
C GLN A 224 -11.69 24.38 9.91
N GLU A 225 -11.13 25.53 10.30
CA GLU A 225 -10.58 26.50 9.34
C GLU A 225 -9.43 25.90 8.51
N ARG A 226 -8.52 25.16 9.15
CA ARG A 226 -7.41 24.49 8.45
C ARG A 226 -7.91 23.41 7.49
N ASN A 227 -8.92 22.65 7.88
CA ASN A 227 -9.51 21.60 7.03
C ASN A 227 -10.21 22.22 5.80
N GLN A 228 -10.98 23.29 6.00
CA GLN A 228 -11.64 24.04 4.91
C GLN A 228 -10.61 24.68 3.95
N GLN A 229 -9.52 25.23 4.49
CA GLN A 229 -8.45 25.83 3.69
C GLN A 229 -7.67 24.78 2.88
N GLY A 230 -7.46 23.59 3.45
CA GLY A 230 -6.90 22.44 2.74
C GLY A 230 -7.76 22.02 1.54
N GLN A 231 -9.06 21.84 1.76
CA GLN A 231 -10.00 21.46 0.70
C GLN A 231 -10.07 22.50 -0.43
N GLY A 232 -10.08 23.80 -0.09
CA GLY A 232 -10.06 24.88 -1.08
C GLY A 232 -8.79 24.89 -1.94
N THR A 233 -7.64 24.60 -1.34
CA THR A 233 -6.35 24.55 -2.04
C THR A 233 -6.32 23.36 -3.02
N SER A 234 -6.79 22.18 -2.59
CA SER A 234 -6.86 20.99 -3.44
C SER A 234 -7.82 21.18 -4.63
N GLU A 235 -8.96 21.84 -4.43
CA GLU A 235 -9.86 22.19 -5.55
C GLU A 235 -9.22 23.18 -6.52
N GLN A 236 -8.49 24.17 -6.00
CA GLN A 236 -7.84 25.19 -6.83
C GLN A 236 -6.69 24.60 -7.65
N GLU A 237 -5.90 23.69 -7.09
CA GLU A 237 -4.87 22.94 -7.81
C GLU A 237 -5.47 22.02 -8.87
N ARG A 238 -6.59 21.32 -8.57
CA ARG A 238 -7.31 20.51 -9.57
C ARG A 238 -7.83 21.36 -10.72
N ARG A 239 -8.37 22.55 -10.45
CA ARG A 239 -8.83 23.50 -11.48
C ARG A 239 -7.68 24.09 -12.29
N GLN A 240 -6.51 24.34 -11.69
CA GLN A 240 -5.32 24.79 -12.43
C GLN A 240 -4.75 23.69 -13.32
N ARG A 241 -4.71 22.42 -12.86
CA ARG A 241 -4.31 21.27 -13.69
C ARG A 241 -5.27 21.03 -14.86
N GLN A 242 -6.56 21.35 -14.71
CA GLN A 242 -7.53 21.29 -15.82
C GLN A 242 -7.52 22.54 -16.73
N GLY A 243 -7.03 23.68 -16.24
CA GLY A 243 -6.98 24.95 -16.98
C GLY A 243 -5.79 25.11 -17.92
N ASP A 244 -4.70 24.38 -17.69
CA ASP A 244 -3.44 24.50 -18.47
C ASP A 244 -3.30 23.47 -19.61
N GLY A 245 -4.37 22.70 -19.89
CA GLY A 245 -4.45 21.74 -21.00
C GLY A 245 -5.05 22.30 -22.30
N GLY A 246 -4.88 23.60 -22.54
CA GLY A 246 -5.44 24.28 -23.71
C GLY A 246 -4.56 24.17 -24.95
N GLN A 247 -5.00 23.30 -25.88
CA GLN A 247 -4.59 23.17 -27.30
C GLN A 247 -3.44 22.22 -27.60
N ASP A 248 -3.78 20.95 -27.86
CA ASP A 248 -3.32 20.29 -29.09
C ASP A 248 -4.39 19.31 -29.59
N THR A 249 -4.78 19.52 -30.84
CA THR A 249 -5.83 18.80 -31.55
C THR A 249 -5.41 17.35 -31.82
N VAL A 250 -6.13 16.37 -31.25
CA VAL A 250 -6.04 14.98 -31.71
C VAL A 250 -7.18 14.71 -32.68
N GLU A 251 -6.87 14.83 -33.97
CA GLU A 251 -7.59 14.11 -35.02
C GLU A 251 -7.46 12.60 -34.76
N LYS A 252 -8.59 11.90 -34.62
CA LYS A 252 -8.63 10.44 -34.67
C LYS A 252 -8.54 9.97 -36.12
N PRO A 253 -7.70 8.99 -36.43
CA PRO A 253 -7.98 8.11 -37.57
C PRO A 253 -7.75 6.64 -37.22
N TRP A 254 -8.54 6.09 -36.29
CA TRP A 254 -8.95 4.69 -36.24
C TRP A 254 -10.04 4.50 -35.18
#